data_AF-T1AGB6-F1
#
_entry.id   AF-T1AGB6-F1
#
_cell.length_a   1.000
_cell.length_b   1.000
_cell.length_c   1.000
_cell.angle_alpha   90.00
_cell.angle_beta   90.00
_cell.angle_gamma   90.00
#
_symmetry.space_group_name_H-M   'P 1'
#
loop_
_entity.id
_entity.type
_entity.pdbx_description
1 polymer ?
#
loop_
_entity_poly.entity_id
_entity_poly.type
_entity_poly.pdbx_seq_one_letter_code
_entity_poly.pdbx_strand_id
1 'polypeptide(L)' 'MLRDGRTGEPFDQPITVGMIYMLKLHHLVEDKIHARSTGPYSLVTQQPLGGKAQFGGQR' A
#
# COMPACT_ATOMS: atom_id res chain seq x y z
N MET A 1 3.25 23.38 22.41
CA MET A 1 3.66 22.15 23.11
C MET A 1 2.74 21.03 22.64
N LEU A 2 3.28 20.05 21.93
CA LEU A 2 2.50 18.88 21.53
C LEU A 2 2.35 17.96 22.75
N ARG A 3 1.23 17.23 22.79
CA ARG A 3 0.93 16.20 23.79
C ARG A 3 0.57 14.91 23.08
N ASP A 4 0.90 13.78 23.69
CA ASP A 4 0.48 12.48 23.19
C ASP A 4 -1.05 12.34 23.34
N GLY A 5 -1.73 12.06 22.23
CA GLY A 5 -3.19 11.90 22.19
C GLY A 5 -3.70 10.62 22.86
N ARG A 6 -2.81 9.66 23.19
CA ARG A 6 -3.19 8.43 23.91
C ARG A 6 -3.12 8.59 25.43
N THR A 7 -2.09 9.26 25.94
CA THR A 7 -1.79 9.37 27.38
C THR A 7 -2.08 10.75 27.98
N GLY A 8 -2.03 11.81 27.17
CA GLY A 8 -2.18 13.21 27.61
C GLY A 8 -0.89 13.89 28.07
N GLU A 9 0.20 13.13 28.20
CA GLU A 9 1.52 13.63 28.61
C GLU A 9 2.15 14.48 27.50
N PRO A 10 2.97 15.49 27.87
CA PRO A 10 3.71 16.26 26.88
C PRO A 10 4.89 15.47 26.30
N PHE A 11 5.28 15.80 25.07
CA PHE A 11 6.53 15.28 24.51
C PHE A 11 7.75 15.89 25.22
N ASP A 12 8.81 15.09 25.41
CA ASP A 12 10.03 15.48 26.11
C ASP A 12 10.76 16.66 25.46
N GLN A 13 10.59 16.82 24.15
CA GLN A 13 11.25 17.85 23.35
C GLN A 13 10.23 18.63 22.51
N PRO A 14 10.49 19.91 22.22
CA PRO A 14 9.63 20.70 21.35
C PRO A 14 9.67 20.14 19.92
N ILE A 15 8.48 19.96 19.34
CA ILE A 15 8.30 19.48 17.97
C ILE A 15 7.93 20.66 17.07
N THR A 16 8.62 20.81 15.93
CA THR A 16 8.29 21.81 14.91
C THR A 16 6.99 21.44 14.20
N VAL A 17 6.06 22.39 14.16
CA VAL A 17 4.78 22.26 13.45
C VAL A 17 4.63 23.41 12.46
N GLY A 18 3.91 23.17 11.38
CA GLY A 18 3.70 24.16 10.32
C GLY A 18 2.66 23.71 9.31
N MET A 19 2.44 24.54 8.29
CA MET A 19 1.50 24.26 7.21
C MET A 19 2.26 23.80 5.98
N ILE A 20 1.87 22.65 5.43
CA ILE A 20 2.40 22.13 4.16
C ILE A 20 1.25 21.79 3.22
N TYR A 21 1.47 21.97 1.92
CA TYR A 21 0.52 21.54 0.90
C TYR A 21 0.81 20.09 0.51
N MET A 22 -0.14 19.19 0.75
CA MET A 22 0.00 17.77 0.43
C MET A 22 -0.69 17.44 -0.89
N LEU A 23 -0.04 16.59 -1.70
CA LEU A 23 -0.61 16.04 -2.93
C LEU A 23 -1.04 14.59 -2.71
N LYS A 24 -2.19 14.20 -3.28
CA LYS A 24 -2.61 12.81 -3.40
C LYS A 24 -2.25 12.29 -4.78
N LEU A 25 -1.34 11.31 -4.85
CA LEU A 25 -0.90 10.72 -6.12
C LEU A 25 -1.85 9.59 -6.55
N HIS A 26 -1.82 9.25 -7.84
CA HIS A 26 -2.67 8.21 -8.45
C HIS A 26 -2.36 6.77 -7.98
N HIS A 27 -1.27 6.54 -7.27
CA HIS A 27 -0.79 5.20 -6.91
C HIS A 27 -1.50 4.64 -5.68
N LEU A 28 -2.81 4.43 -5.79
CA LEU A 28 -3.68 3.94 -4.72
C LEU A 28 -3.43 2.45 -4.42
N VAL A 29 -3.65 2.07 -3.17
CA VAL A 29 -3.57 0.66 -2.73
C VAL A 29 -4.64 -0.19 -3.42
N GLU A 30 -5.85 0.34 -3.61
CA GLU A 30 -6.97 -0.37 -4.25
C GLU A 30 -6.60 -0.91 -5.65
N ASP A 31 -5.90 -0.10 -6.44
CA ASP A 31 -5.44 -0.48 -7.77
C ASP A 31 -4.35 -1.56 -7.74
N LYS A 32 -3.64 -1.69 -6.61
CA LYS A 32 -2.48 -2.57 -6.45
C LYS A 32 -2.77 -3.86 -5.70
N ILE A 33 -3.87 -3.94 -4.95
CA ILE A 33 -4.28 -5.18 -4.29
C ILE A 33 -4.53 -6.25 -5.36
N HIS A 34 -3.89 -7.41 -5.19
CA HIS A 34 -4.03 -8.58 -6.06
C HIS A 34 -3.73 -9.86 -5.29
N ALA A 35 -4.55 -10.90 -5.47
CA ALA A 35 -4.36 -12.22 -4.89
C ALA A 35 -4.86 -13.31 -5.84
N ARG A 36 -4.26 -14.50 -5.76
CA ARG A 36 -4.60 -15.65 -6.59
C ARG A 36 -4.60 -16.94 -5.76
N SER A 37 -5.69 -17.72 -5.86
CA SER A 37 -5.77 -19.10 -5.36
C SER A 37 -5.58 -20.12 -6.49
N THR A 38 -6.41 -20.07 -7.54
CA THR A 38 -6.27 -20.80 -8.81
C THR A 38 -6.54 -19.84 -9.98
N GLY A 39 -6.16 -20.21 -11.21
CA GLY A 39 -6.32 -19.33 -12.36
C GLY A 39 -5.70 -19.89 -13.65
N PRO A 40 -5.72 -19.14 -14.77
CA PRO A 40 -5.27 -19.63 -16.06
C PRO A 40 -3.76 -19.92 -16.12
N TYR A 41 -3.41 -20.84 -17.03
CA TYR A 41 -2.05 -21.30 -17.29
C TYR A 41 -1.66 -21.06 -18.76
N SER A 42 -0.37 -20.90 -19.01
CA SER A 42 0.20 -20.80 -20.35
C SER A 42 0.07 -22.13 -21.11
N LEU A 43 -0.38 -22.10 -22.36
CA LEU A 43 -0.50 -23.29 -23.20
C LEU A 43 0.84 -23.97 -23.51
N VAL A 44 1.94 -23.19 -23.54
CA VAL A 44 3.27 -23.71 -23.89
C VAL A 44 3.99 -24.25 -22.66
N THR A 45 4.04 -23.46 -21.58
CA THR A 45 4.84 -23.79 -20.40
C THR A 45 4.05 -24.42 -19.26
N GLN A 46 2.71 -24.42 -19.35
CA GLN A 46 1.81 -24.81 -18.27
C GLN A 46 2.12 -24.10 -16.94
N GLN A 47 2.72 -22.91 -17.01
CA GLN A 47 2.95 -22.05 -15.86
C GLN A 47 1.77 -21.11 -15.63
N PRO A 48 1.50 -20.70 -14.38
CA PRO A 48 0.48 -19.71 -14.07
C PRO A 48 0.72 -18.41 -14.87
N LEU A 49 -0.32 -17.82 -15.47
CA LEU A 49 -0.18 -16.51 -16.15
C LEU A 49 0.25 -15.41 -15.18
N GLY A 50 0.78 -14.29 -15.69
CA GLY A 50 1.30 -13.17 -14.88
C GLY A 50 0.42 -11.92 -14.93
N GLY A 51 0.49 -11.08 -13.89
CA GLY A 51 -0.18 -9.78 -13.84
C GLY A 51 -1.64 -9.81 -13.37
N LYS A 52 -2.05 -8.75 -12.66
CA LYS A 52 -3.38 -8.61 -12.04
C LYS A 52 -4.53 -8.81 -13.04
N ALA A 53 -4.42 -8.24 -14.24
CA ALA A 53 -5.46 -8.31 -15.26
C ALA A 53 -5.78 -9.74 -15.74
N GLN A 54 -4.85 -10.69 -15.57
CA GLN A 54 -5.01 -12.09 -15.99
C GLN A 54 -5.32 -13.04 -14.82
N PHE A 55 -5.64 -12.49 -13.65
CA PHE A 55 -5.59 -13.25 -12.38
C PHE A 55 -4.25 -13.97 -12.22
N GLY A 56 -3.18 -13.29 -12.61
CA GLY A 56 -1.85 -13.87 -12.68
C GLY A 56 -1.25 -14.20 -11.31
N GLY A 57 -0.28 -15.11 -11.29
CA GLY A 57 0.46 -15.49 -10.10
C GLY A 57 1.55 -14.47 -9.78
N GLN A 58 2.10 -14.58 -8.57
CA GLN A 58 3.34 -13.91 -8.22
C GLN A 58 4.50 -14.64 -8.91
N ARG A 59 5.51 -13.87 -9.35
CA ARG A 59 6.77 -14.44 -9.85
C ARG A 59 7.76 -14.65 -8.71
#